data_AF-A0A3P7I3A4-F1
#
_entry.id   AF-A0A3P7I3A4-F1
#
_cell.length_a   1.000
_cell.length_b   1.000
_cell.length_c   1.000
_cell.angle_alpha   90.00
_cell.angle_beta   90.00
_cell.angle_gamma   90.00
#
_symmetry.space_group_name_H-M   'P 1'
#
loop_
_entity.id
_entity.type
_entity.pdbx_description
1 polymer ?
#
loop_
_entity_poly.entity_id
_entity_poly.type
_entity_poly.pdbx_seq_one_letter_code
_entity_poly.pdbx_strand_id
1 'polypeptide(L)'
;MELSSSSQLRCTRSHSGTSAAAPEAAGVFALALEANPKLTWRDLQHLTVLTSTRNSLFDGRCRDLPDLGLGDDDQKKSKGNCTHFEWQMNGVGLEYNHLFGFGVLDAAEMVMLAMVWKTAPPRYHCTGGTIDTPHEIPEDGNLVLELDTDACLGTATEVRYLEHVQAVVSFNSTRRGDTTLYLESPMGTR
;
A
#
# COMPACT_ATOMS: atom_id res chain seq x y z
N MET A 1 49.92 8.02 9.96
CA MET A 1 48.58 7.51 10.33
C MET A 1 47.76 8.73 10.73
N GLU A 2 47.24 9.46 9.75
CA GLU A 2 46.37 10.61 10.00
C GLU A 2 44.93 10.13 9.86
N LEU A 3 44.22 10.10 10.98
CA LEU A 3 42.77 9.95 10.99
C LEU A 3 42.16 11.27 10.51
N SER A 4 41.80 11.32 9.23
CA SER A 4 40.91 12.34 8.68
C SER A 4 39.51 12.18 9.30
N SER A 5 39.28 12.86 10.41
CA SER A 5 37.96 13.06 11.00
C SER A 5 37.49 14.48 10.67
N SER A 6 36.83 14.64 9.53
CA SER A 6 35.92 15.78 9.33
C SER A 6 34.58 15.26 8.81
N SER A 7 33.66 15.01 9.74
CA SER A 7 32.25 14.99 9.42
C SER A 7 31.86 16.41 9.01
N GLN A 8 31.71 16.64 7.70
CA GLN A 8 31.25 17.94 7.21
C GLN A 8 29.79 18.15 7.64
N LEU A 9 29.58 18.97 8.68
CA LEU A 9 28.26 19.45 9.10
C LEU A 9 27.67 20.35 8.02
N ARG A 10 26.98 19.77 7.03
CA ARG A 10 26.37 20.49 5.90
C ARG A 10 24.88 20.20 5.82
N CYS A 11 24.09 21.24 5.60
CA CYS A 11 22.67 21.14 5.31
C CYS A 11 22.46 20.95 3.79
N THR A 12 21.49 20.13 3.41
CA THR A 12 21.09 19.94 2.00
C THR A 12 19.61 20.27 1.82
N ARG A 13 19.27 20.83 0.66
CA ARG A 13 17.88 21.06 0.22
C ARG A 13 17.46 20.12 -0.91
N SER A 14 18.34 19.19 -1.30
CA SER A 14 18.15 18.31 -2.46
C SER A 14 17.98 16.83 -2.08
N HIS A 15 17.65 16.54 -0.82
CA HIS A 15 17.26 15.19 -0.44
C HIS A 15 15.87 14.87 -1.04
N SER A 16 15.73 13.73 -1.71
CA SER A 16 14.54 13.40 -2.49
C SER A 16 14.37 11.88 -2.64
N GLY A 17 13.26 11.49 -3.26
CA GLY A 17 12.89 10.09 -3.46
C GLY A 17 12.19 9.47 -2.25
N THR A 18 11.84 8.19 -2.35
CA THR A 18 11.19 7.44 -1.27
C THR A 18 12.04 7.39 0.01
N SER A 19 13.36 7.50 -0.13
CA SER A 19 14.30 7.61 1.00
C SER A 19 14.10 8.88 1.83
N ALA A 20 13.56 9.96 1.26
CA ALA A 20 13.21 11.18 1.99
C ALA A 20 11.85 11.09 2.69
N ALA A 21 10.91 10.33 2.11
CA ALA A 21 9.58 10.13 2.71
C ALA A 21 9.63 9.27 3.98
N ALA A 22 10.52 8.28 4.05
CA ALA A 22 10.66 7.40 5.21
C ALA A 22 11.00 8.15 6.53
N PRO A 23 11.99 9.06 6.60
CA PRO A 23 12.26 9.84 7.81
C PRO A 23 11.15 10.85 8.13
N GLU A 24 10.42 11.37 7.14
CA GLU A 24 9.23 12.21 7.39
C GLU A 24 8.14 11.40 8.11
N ALA A 25 7.81 10.20 7.61
CA ALA A 25 6.87 9.29 8.26
C ALA A 25 7.34 8.89 9.66
N ALA A 26 8.63 8.62 9.84
CA ALA A 26 9.20 8.32 11.15
C ALA A 26 9.01 9.48 12.14
N GLY A 27 9.13 10.73 11.69
CA GLY A 27 8.84 11.92 12.49
C GLY A 27 7.38 11.99 12.93
N VAL A 28 6.44 11.71 12.02
CA VAL A 28 5.00 11.68 12.34
C VAL A 28 4.68 10.57 13.36
N PHE A 29 5.24 9.37 13.17
CA PHE A 29 5.05 8.27 14.14
C PHE A 29 5.66 8.59 15.51
N ALA A 30 6.78 9.31 15.56
CA ALA A 30 7.37 9.75 16.82
C ALA A 30 6.43 10.69 17.59
N LEU A 31 5.74 11.62 16.90
CA LEU A 31 4.73 12.49 17.52
C LEU A 31 3.55 11.70 18.07
N ALA A 32 3.06 10.70 17.32
CA ALA A 32 1.98 9.84 17.77
C ALA A 32 2.37 9.01 19.01
N LEU A 33 3.59 8.49 19.04
CA LEU A 33 4.16 7.76 20.19
C LEU A 33 4.41 8.67 21.40
N GLU A 34 4.78 9.93 21.18
CA GLU A 34 4.89 10.92 22.25
C GLU A 34 3.52 11.18 22.90
N ALA A 35 2.48 11.31 22.07
CA ALA A 35 1.11 11.50 22.55
C ALA A 35 0.54 10.26 23.28
N ASN A 36 0.91 9.06 22.82
CA ASN A 36 0.51 7.80 23.46
C ASN A 36 1.62 6.73 23.40
N PRO A 37 2.44 6.61 24.46
CA PRO A 37 3.54 5.64 24.51
C PRO A 37 3.09 4.17 24.60
N LYS A 38 1.78 3.91 24.77
CA LYS A 38 1.23 2.55 24.88
C LYS A 38 0.84 1.97 23.52
N LEU A 39 0.94 2.74 22.44
CA LEU A 39 0.64 2.26 21.09
C LEU A 39 1.57 1.10 20.72
N THR A 40 0.97 0.03 20.19
CA THR A 40 1.72 -1.06 19.59
C THR A 40 2.10 -0.72 18.14
N TRP A 41 3.00 -1.51 17.56
CA TRP A 41 3.35 -1.37 16.14
C TRP A 41 2.14 -1.53 15.21
N ARG A 42 1.15 -2.34 15.60
CA ARG A 42 -0.11 -2.51 14.86
C ARG A 42 -1.00 -1.29 14.99
N ASP A 43 -1.08 -0.71 16.18
CA ASP A 43 -1.88 0.49 16.40
C ASP A 43 -1.42 1.65 15.51
N LEU A 44 -0.11 1.83 15.34
CA LEU A 44 0.44 2.83 14.41
C LEU A 44 0.02 2.58 12.95
N GLN A 45 -0.05 1.32 12.52
CA GLN A 45 -0.54 0.99 11.17
C GLN A 45 -2.04 1.29 11.03
N HIS A 46 -2.86 0.94 12.01
CA HIS A 46 -4.29 1.28 12.02
C HIS A 46 -4.52 2.79 12.03
N LEU A 47 -3.78 3.55 12.85
CA LEU A 47 -3.80 5.00 12.84
C LEU A 47 -3.43 5.56 11.46
N THR A 48 -2.41 5.01 10.81
CA THR A 48 -2.02 5.41 9.46
C THR A 48 -3.17 5.25 8.47
N VAL A 49 -3.80 4.07 8.46
CA VAL A 49 -4.93 3.77 7.56
C VAL A 49 -6.10 4.72 7.79
N LEU A 50 -6.42 5.04 9.05
CA LEU A 50 -7.61 5.82 9.39
C LEU A 50 -7.42 7.33 9.27
N THR A 51 -6.18 7.82 9.32
CA THR A 51 -5.87 9.27 9.34
C THR A 51 -5.21 9.78 8.06
N SER A 52 -4.75 8.88 7.19
CA SER A 52 -4.22 9.27 5.88
C SER A 52 -5.29 9.94 5.01
N THR A 53 -4.86 10.90 4.18
CA THR A 53 -5.74 11.65 3.29
C THR A 53 -5.26 11.58 1.84
N ARG A 54 -6.19 11.54 0.89
CA ARG A 54 -5.89 11.57 -0.55
C ARG A 54 -5.14 12.84 -0.98
N ASN A 55 -5.34 13.97 -0.30
CA ASN A 55 -4.69 15.27 -0.50
C ASN A 55 -4.32 15.62 -1.96
N SER A 56 -5.29 15.53 -2.89
CA SER A 56 -5.06 15.83 -4.31
C SER A 56 -3.90 15.05 -4.96
N LEU A 57 -3.61 13.83 -4.47
CA LEU A 57 -2.65 12.93 -5.09
C LEU A 57 -3.26 12.30 -6.35
N PHE A 58 -2.58 12.46 -7.47
CA PHE A 58 -2.98 11.92 -8.77
C PHE A 58 -1.74 11.38 -9.49
N ASP A 59 -1.93 10.34 -10.33
CA ASP A 59 -0.88 9.90 -11.25
C ASP A 59 -0.74 10.91 -12.39
N GLY A 60 0.39 11.64 -12.43
CA GLY A 60 0.67 12.63 -13.47
C GLY A 60 0.71 12.04 -14.89
N ARG A 61 0.92 10.72 -15.02
CA ARG A 61 0.87 10.01 -16.32
C ARG A 61 -0.55 9.86 -16.86
N CYS A 62 -1.55 10.01 -16.00
CA CYS A 62 -2.97 9.85 -16.30
C CYS A 62 -3.71 11.19 -16.35
N ARG A 63 -2.97 12.29 -16.54
CA ARG A 63 -3.56 13.62 -16.71
C ARG A 63 -4.05 13.79 -18.14
N ASP A 64 -5.33 14.12 -18.30
CA ASP A 64 -5.85 14.69 -19.54
C ASP A 64 -5.25 16.10 -19.70
N LEU A 65 -4.17 16.21 -20.47
CA LEU A 65 -3.62 17.50 -20.88
C LEU A 65 -4.49 18.05 -22.02
N PRO A 66 -4.95 19.32 -21.94
CA PRO A 66 -5.60 19.95 -23.08
C PRO A 66 -4.63 19.95 -24.26
N ASP A 67 -5.14 19.69 -25.46
CA ASP A 67 -4.35 19.78 -26.68
C ASP A 67 -3.98 21.26 -26.92
N LEU A 68 -2.76 21.63 -26.53
CA LEU A 68 -2.26 23.01 -26.65
C LEU A 68 -1.72 23.31 -28.05
N GLY A 69 -1.72 22.35 -28.98
CA GLY A 69 -1.22 22.54 -30.34
C GLY A 69 0.26 22.94 -30.42
N LEU A 70 1.04 22.71 -29.36
CA LEU A 70 2.45 23.08 -29.23
C LEU A 70 3.36 21.86 -29.51
N GLY A 71 3.38 21.41 -30.76
CA GLY A 71 4.54 20.74 -31.35
C GLY A 71 4.70 19.21 -31.21
N ASP A 72 5.01 18.63 -32.37
CA ASP A 72 5.57 17.32 -32.74
C ASP A 72 4.69 16.07 -32.55
N ASP A 73 4.42 15.41 -33.69
CA ASP A 73 3.57 14.22 -33.89
C ASP A 73 4.02 12.96 -33.11
N ASP A 74 5.04 13.08 -32.26
CA ASP A 74 5.63 12.01 -31.44
C ASP A 74 5.21 12.04 -29.95
N GLN A 75 4.40 13.01 -29.51
CA GLN A 75 3.74 12.94 -28.19
C GLN A 75 2.49 12.05 -28.25
N LYS A 76 2.77 10.76 -28.33
CA LYS A 76 1.88 9.65 -28.01
C LYS A 76 1.00 10.02 -26.81
N LYS A 77 -0.29 10.19 -27.08
CA LYS A 77 -1.39 10.12 -26.09
C LYS A 77 -0.97 9.17 -24.97
N SER A 78 -0.76 9.66 -23.75
CA SER A 78 -0.64 8.80 -22.58
C SER A 78 -2.02 8.22 -22.25
N LYS A 79 -2.55 7.41 -23.18
CA LYS A 79 -3.61 6.43 -22.98
C LYS A 79 -2.95 5.10 -22.58
N GLY A 80 -2.03 5.15 -21.62
CA GLY A 80 -1.75 3.95 -20.83
C GLY A 80 -3.05 3.56 -20.12
N ASN A 81 -3.24 2.28 -19.83
CA ASN A 81 -4.38 1.81 -19.03
C ASN A 81 -4.33 2.46 -17.63
N CYS A 82 -4.98 3.60 -17.46
CA CYS A 82 -4.91 4.43 -16.24
C CYS A 82 -5.75 3.88 -15.09
N THR A 83 -6.63 2.92 -15.38
CA THR A 83 -7.52 2.30 -14.39
C THR A 83 -6.77 1.63 -13.23
N HIS A 84 -5.53 1.17 -13.47
CA HIS A 84 -4.72 0.49 -12.46
C HIS A 84 -4.19 1.43 -11.35
N PHE A 85 -4.17 2.74 -11.57
CA PHE A 85 -3.65 3.71 -10.60
C PHE A 85 -4.71 4.74 -10.18
N GLU A 86 -5.98 4.42 -10.39
CA GLU A 86 -7.09 5.21 -9.86
C GLU A 86 -7.28 4.95 -8.36
N TRP A 87 -7.89 5.93 -7.70
CA TRP A 87 -8.32 5.76 -6.32
C TRP A 87 -9.55 4.85 -6.31
N GLN A 88 -9.48 3.79 -5.51
CA GLN A 88 -10.53 2.80 -5.35
C GLN A 88 -11.02 2.80 -3.91
N MET A 89 -12.25 2.37 -3.71
CA MET A 89 -12.84 2.24 -2.38
C MET A 89 -12.91 0.75 -2.04
N ASN A 90 -12.32 0.36 -0.90
CA ASN A 90 -12.38 -1.03 -0.45
C ASN A 90 -13.74 -1.37 0.17
N GLY A 91 -13.93 -2.64 0.53
CA GLY A 91 -15.19 -3.14 1.10
C GLY A 91 -15.65 -2.44 2.40
N VAL A 92 -14.75 -1.79 3.13
CA VAL A 92 -15.08 -1.05 4.37
C VAL A 92 -15.25 0.46 4.14
N GLY A 93 -15.22 0.92 2.89
CA GLY A 93 -15.43 2.32 2.53
C GLY A 93 -14.19 3.21 2.61
N LEU A 94 -12.98 2.63 2.72
CA LEU A 94 -11.74 3.39 2.75
C LEU A 94 -11.17 3.51 1.33
N GLU A 95 -10.78 4.73 0.96
CA GLU A 95 -10.08 4.99 -0.29
C GLU A 95 -8.63 4.51 -0.24
N TYR A 96 -8.18 3.82 -1.26
CA TYR A 96 -6.79 3.41 -1.44
C TYR A 96 -6.33 3.58 -2.89
N ASN A 97 -5.02 3.58 -3.07
CA ASN A 97 -4.37 3.68 -4.36
C ASN A 97 -3.07 2.86 -4.34
N HIS A 98 -2.77 2.12 -5.41
CA HIS A 98 -1.55 1.31 -5.47
C HIS A 98 -0.24 2.12 -5.44
N LEU A 99 -0.26 3.41 -5.79
CA LEU A 99 0.91 4.30 -5.70
C LEU A 99 1.05 4.97 -4.34
N PHE A 100 -0.07 5.22 -3.65
CA PHE A 100 -0.11 6.11 -2.49
C PHE A 100 -0.62 5.44 -1.20
N GLY A 101 -1.01 4.15 -1.25
CA GLY A 101 -1.69 3.48 -0.15
C GLY A 101 -3.01 4.19 0.19
N PHE A 102 -3.24 4.44 1.47
CA PHE A 102 -4.40 5.22 1.94
C PHE A 102 -4.20 6.74 1.81
N GLY A 103 -3.02 7.21 1.37
CA GLY A 103 -2.72 8.62 1.13
C GLY A 103 -1.65 9.21 2.04
N VAL A 104 -1.54 10.54 2.02
CA VAL A 104 -0.55 11.30 2.78
C VAL A 104 -0.85 11.22 4.27
N LEU A 105 0.18 11.02 5.09
CA LEU A 105 0.08 11.05 6.54
C LEU A 105 -0.39 12.43 7.02
N ASP A 106 -1.41 12.47 7.86
CA ASP A 106 -1.82 13.66 8.60
C ASP A 106 -1.30 13.56 10.05
N ALA A 107 -0.26 14.34 10.35
CA ALA A 107 0.36 14.31 11.67
C ALA A 107 -0.58 14.81 12.78
N ALA A 108 -1.42 15.79 12.49
CA ALA A 108 -2.33 16.35 13.48
C ALA A 108 -3.44 15.35 13.81
N GLU A 109 -4.07 14.78 12.79
CA GLU A 109 -5.13 13.79 12.96
C GLU A 109 -4.60 12.51 13.62
N MET A 110 -3.40 12.05 13.22
CA MET A 110 -2.75 10.89 13.84
C MET A 110 -2.49 11.10 15.33
N VAL A 111 -1.98 12.26 15.72
CA VAL A 111 -1.73 12.60 17.13
C VAL A 111 -3.04 12.70 17.92
N MET A 112 -4.07 13.35 17.37
CA MET A 112 -5.38 13.48 18.02
C MET A 112 -6.03 12.11 18.24
N LEU A 113 -6.02 11.24 17.23
CA LEU A 113 -6.59 9.90 17.33
C LEU A 113 -5.75 8.99 18.26
N ALA A 114 -4.42 9.15 18.28
CA ALA A 114 -3.52 8.44 19.17
C ALA A 114 -3.84 8.67 20.66
N MET A 115 -4.19 9.91 21.05
CA MET A 115 -4.49 10.27 22.45
C MET A 115 -5.67 9.48 23.04
N VAL A 116 -6.64 9.10 22.21
CA VAL A 116 -7.85 8.38 22.62
C VAL A 116 -7.89 6.94 22.11
N TRP A 117 -6.79 6.47 21.52
CA TRP A 117 -6.72 5.17 20.85
C TRP A 117 -6.94 4.01 21.81
N LYS A 118 -7.70 3.01 21.34
CA LYS A 118 -7.88 1.72 22.02
C LYS A 118 -7.05 0.68 21.29
N THR A 119 -6.10 0.07 22.01
CA THR A 119 -5.21 -0.95 21.46
C THR A 119 -5.97 -2.05 20.75
N ALA A 120 -5.50 -2.39 19.54
CA ALA A 120 -6.06 -3.45 18.73
C ALA A 120 -6.07 -4.79 19.50
N PRO A 121 -7.07 -5.67 19.26
CA PRO A 121 -7.12 -7.00 19.86
C PRO A 121 -5.89 -7.83 19.43
N PRO A 122 -5.61 -8.98 20.10
CA PRO A 122 -4.52 -9.87 19.71
C PRO A 122 -4.53 -10.21 18.22
N ARG A 123 -3.34 -10.31 17.62
CA ARG A 123 -3.19 -10.66 16.21
C ARG A 123 -3.39 -12.16 16.04
N TYR A 124 -4.26 -12.55 15.12
CA TYR A 124 -4.43 -13.93 14.70
C TYR A 124 -3.83 -14.15 13.31
N HIS A 125 -3.45 -15.39 13.02
CA HIS A 125 -2.96 -15.79 11.72
C HIS A 125 -3.75 -17.02 11.28
N CYS A 126 -4.53 -16.87 10.22
CA CYS A 126 -5.31 -17.93 9.61
C CYS A 126 -4.71 -18.28 8.25
N THR A 127 -4.51 -19.57 8.00
CA THR A 127 -4.21 -20.07 6.65
C THR A 127 -5.55 -20.28 5.95
N GLY A 128 -5.90 -19.39 5.02
CA GLY A 128 -7.22 -19.37 4.40
C GLY A 128 -7.52 -20.57 3.50
N GLY A 129 -6.48 -21.21 2.96
CA GLY A 129 -6.56 -22.39 2.10
C GLY A 129 -5.31 -22.52 1.23
N THR A 130 -5.25 -23.59 0.44
CA THR A 130 -4.18 -23.83 -0.54
C THR A 130 -4.78 -24.45 -1.80
N ILE A 131 -4.25 -24.09 -2.96
CA ILE A 131 -4.54 -24.72 -4.25
C ILE A 131 -3.30 -25.50 -4.66
N ASP A 132 -3.28 -26.80 -4.38
CA ASP A 132 -2.13 -27.68 -4.66
C ASP A 132 -2.14 -28.27 -6.07
N THR A 133 -3.30 -28.29 -6.72
CA THR A 133 -3.42 -28.82 -8.08
C THR A 133 -2.71 -27.88 -9.06
N PRO A 134 -1.74 -28.38 -9.87
CA PRO A 134 -1.08 -27.57 -10.88
C PRO A 134 -2.09 -27.06 -11.92
N HIS A 135 -1.95 -25.80 -12.31
CA HIS A 135 -2.73 -25.18 -13.37
C HIS A 135 -1.79 -24.66 -14.46
N GLU A 136 -2.17 -24.85 -15.72
CA GLU A 136 -1.46 -24.23 -16.84
C GLU A 136 -1.84 -22.74 -16.91
N ILE A 137 -0.83 -21.88 -17.02
CA ILE A 137 -1.03 -20.46 -17.27
C ILE A 137 -1.21 -20.30 -18.77
N PRO A 138 -2.38 -19.80 -19.25
CA PRO A 138 -2.62 -19.64 -20.67
C PRO A 138 -1.66 -18.59 -21.26
N GLU A 139 -1.26 -18.78 -22.51
CA GLU A 139 -0.41 -17.81 -23.24
C GLU A 139 -1.13 -16.46 -23.42
N ASP A 140 -2.44 -16.50 -23.60
CA ASP A 140 -3.33 -15.34 -23.72
C ASP A 140 -4.55 -15.48 -22.80
N GLY A 141 -4.98 -14.37 -22.20
CA GLY A 141 -6.16 -14.30 -21.35
C GLY A 141 -5.86 -14.39 -19.85
N ASN A 142 -6.86 -14.78 -19.06
CA ASN A 142 -6.80 -14.78 -17.60
C ASN A 142 -7.02 -16.20 -17.04
N LEU A 143 -6.15 -16.62 -16.12
CA LEU A 143 -6.41 -17.74 -15.23
C LEU A 143 -7.02 -17.19 -13.93
N VAL A 144 -8.25 -17.60 -13.61
CA VAL A 144 -8.93 -17.23 -12.36
C VAL A 144 -8.97 -18.45 -11.46
N LEU A 145 -8.44 -18.30 -10.25
CA LEU A 145 -8.45 -19.33 -9.22
C LEU A 145 -9.25 -18.81 -8.03
N GLU A 146 -10.26 -19.57 -7.63
CA GLU A 146 -11.10 -19.25 -6.48
C GLU A 146 -10.69 -20.09 -5.27
N LEU A 147 -10.61 -19.43 -4.12
CA LEU A 147 -10.26 -20.05 -2.85
C LEU A 147 -11.31 -19.68 -1.82
N ASP A 148 -12.07 -20.67 -1.38
CA ASP A 148 -13.05 -20.52 -0.31
C ASP A 148 -12.37 -20.58 1.05
N THR A 149 -12.67 -19.63 1.92
CA THR A 149 -12.18 -19.59 3.29
C THR A 149 -13.27 -19.14 4.25
N ASP A 150 -13.34 -19.78 5.42
CA ASP A 150 -14.20 -19.37 6.53
C ASP A 150 -13.47 -18.46 7.54
N ALA A 151 -12.25 -18.01 7.19
CA ALA A 151 -11.36 -17.27 8.07
C ALA A 151 -11.06 -17.97 9.41
N CYS A 152 -10.98 -19.32 9.38
CA CYS A 152 -10.70 -20.17 10.52
C CYS A 152 -11.78 -20.09 11.62
N LEU A 153 -13.04 -20.00 11.21
CA LEU A 153 -14.20 -19.83 12.10
C LEU A 153 -14.25 -20.87 13.23
N GLY A 154 -14.45 -20.43 14.46
CA GLY A 154 -14.59 -21.31 15.63
C GLY A 154 -13.27 -21.90 16.14
N THR A 155 -12.13 -21.52 15.58
CA THR A 155 -10.80 -21.93 16.04
C THR A 155 -10.11 -20.84 16.88
N ALA A 156 -8.99 -21.17 17.51
CA ALA A 156 -8.17 -20.19 18.25
C ALA A 156 -7.51 -19.12 17.36
N THR A 157 -7.55 -19.30 16.03
CA THR A 157 -6.95 -18.40 15.02
C THR A 157 -7.99 -17.72 14.13
N GLU A 158 -9.26 -17.71 14.55
CA GLU A 158 -10.35 -17.03 13.84
C GLU A 158 -10.01 -15.55 13.58
N VAL A 159 -10.10 -15.12 12.32
CA VAL A 159 -9.86 -13.73 11.92
C VAL A 159 -11.18 -13.05 11.59
N ARG A 160 -11.57 -12.07 12.42
CA ARG A 160 -12.79 -11.27 12.20
C ARG A 160 -12.56 -9.92 11.52
N TYR A 161 -11.37 -9.36 11.71
CA TYR A 161 -10.95 -8.08 11.17
C TYR A 161 -9.64 -8.27 10.44
N LEU A 162 -9.64 -7.98 9.14
CA LEU A 162 -8.50 -8.20 8.28
C LEU A 162 -7.48 -7.07 8.43
N GLU A 163 -6.20 -7.43 8.53
CA GLU A 163 -5.09 -6.46 8.55
C GLU A 163 -4.20 -6.63 7.33
N HIS A 164 -3.64 -7.84 7.15
CA HIS A 164 -2.76 -8.18 6.04
C HIS A 164 -3.20 -9.50 5.42
N VAL A 165 -3.10 -9.59 4.09
CA VAL A 165 -3.26 -10.83 3.33
C VAL A 165 -1.96 -11.14 2.62
N GLN A 166 -1.56 -12.41 2.64
CA GLN A 166 -0.38 -12.89 1.95
C GLN A 166 -0.78 -14.02 1.02
N ALA A 167 -0.62 -13.81 -0.29
CA ALA A 167 -0.73 -14.85 -1.29
C ALA A 167 0.69 -15.35 -1.63
N VAL A 168 0.97 -16.61 -1.32
CA VAL A 168 2.24 -17.26 -1.68
C VAL A 168 1.99 -18.06 -2.96
N VAL A 169 2.50 -17.57 -4.09
CA VAL A 169 2.26 -18.15 -5.41
C VAL A 169 3.57 -18.66 -6.00
N SER A 170 3.55 -19.90 -6.50
CA SER A 170 4.68 -20.52 -7.21
C SER A 170 4.24 -20.92 -8.61
N PHE A 171 4.91 -20.40 -9.64
CA PHE A 171 4.62 -20.74 -11.04
C PHE A 171 5.85 -20.55 -11.93
N ASN A 172 5.81 -21.18 -13.11
CA ASN A 172 6.82 -21.03 -14.14
C ASN A 172 6.34 -20.03 -15.20
N SER A 173 7.23 -19.16 -15.66
CA SER A 173 6.96 -18.23 -16.76
C SER A 173 8.22 -18.04 -17.59
N THR A 174 8.08 -17.97 -18.92
CA THR A 174 9.19 -17.67 -19.83
C THR A 174 9.66 -16.22 -19.68
N ARG A 175 8.74 -15.29 -19.36
CA ARG A 175 9.00 -13.87 -19.15
C ARG A 175 8.18 -13.35 -17.97
N ARG A 176 8.79 -13.31 -16.78
CA ARG A 176 8.12 -12.86 -15.54
C ARG A 176 7.41 -11.50 -15.64
N GLY A 177 7.94 -10.58 -16.46
CA GLY A 177 7.37 -9.23 -16.62
C GLY A 177 6.06 -9.17 -17.41
N ASP A 178 5.70 -10.25 -18.10
CA ASP A 178 4.47 -10.33 -18.90
C ASP A 178 3.27 -10.86 -18.06
N THR A 179 3.54 -11.40 -16.86
CA THR A 179 2.51 -11.93 -15.96
C THR A 179 2.06 -10.87 -14.96
N THR A 180 0.74 -10.69 -14.84
CA THR A 180 0.13 -9.81 -13.83
C THR A 180 -0.74 -10.63 -12.88
N LEU A 181 -0.59 -10.39 -11.58
CA LEU A 181 -1.34 -11.08 -10.53
C LEU A 181 -2.27 -10.08 -9.86
N TYR A 182 -3.51 -10.50 -9.65
CA TYR A 182 -4.53 -9.77 -8.90
C TYR A 182 -5.07 -10.66 -7.79
N LEU A 183 -5.48 -10.05 -6.69
CA LEU A 183 -6.16 -10.73 -5.59
C LEU A 183 -7.46 -10.00 -5.31
N GLU A 184 -8.58 -10.69 -5.46
CA GLU A 184 -9.89 -10.11 -5.19
C GLU A 184 -10.43 -10.63 -3.85
N SER A 185 -10.81 -9.70 -2.98
CA SER A 185 -11.44 -10.02 -1.69
C SER A 185 -12.92 -10.40 -1.88
N PRO A 186 -13.55 -11.12 -0.93
CA PRO A 186 -14.99 -11.41 -0.96
C PRO A 186 -15.89 -10.16 -1.03
N MET A 187 -15.36 -8.98 -0.69
CA MET A 187 -16.07 -7.70 -0.77
C MET A 187 -15.77 -6.92 -2.07
N GLY A 188 -15.10 -7.53 -3.05
CA GLY A 188 -14.84 -6.93 -4.37
C GLY A 188 -13.66 -5.96 -4.43
N THR A 189 -12.91 -5.77 -3.34
CA THR A 189 -11.62 -5.06 -3.38
C THR A 189 -10.61 -5.88 -4.18
N ARG A 190 -9.94 -5.27 -5.17
CA ARG A 190 -8.99 -5.94 -6.08
C ARG A 190 -7.61 -5.28 -6.09
#